data_AF-A0A7L9FGU5-F1
#
_entry.id   AF-A0A7L9FGU5-F1
#
_cell.length_a   1.000
_cell.length_b   1.000
_cell.length_c   1.000
_cell.angle_alpha   90.00
_cell.angle_beta   90.00
_cell.angle_gamma   90.00
#
_symmetry.space_group_name_H-M   'P 1'
#
loop_
_entity.id
_entity.type
_entity.pdbx_description
1 polymer ?
#
loop_
_entity_poly.entity_id
_entity_poly.type
_entity_poly.pdbx_seq_one_letter_code
_entity_poly.pdbx_strand_id
1 'polypeptide(L)'
;MPGTFKLRRVADYVVETASSILPYANLFFFHYTYHDHRHSKNLEMYFKSLYNETWYGNINGAEHEVIRMAVYLHDIGMAYNPRNWADLQLSKEEVETWAGKWCAEDPLRKIEDYFVSSICRGDAERKLLDGLREGSRSITDVFFPRGVLEFPHNLKDKAWDDIPSYAKETLRAVMRKLHPYVSAAYSRDFILKEWPELGRVLALVVESHDLENPKCYPQELEGGVRIEAVDFPDEVDVLKVVGVLNLLDSIDCAGRSRGDEKTLKNIVEDIALLGAGYLTHWVFKMPIESVDPKRDGIKIRLTRNLYTDKLRLADLVGALLFEVAQNVYPKYRFARKILERRGVGVPDLYVALPGGEEVLFDDRLFSTAKIYQDEKVQVDGGTFSLFDGLALLVARGRYAEADSIARKIACSDDVLRRIKMVKENCP
;
A
#
# COMPACT_ATOMS: atom_id res chain seq x y z
N MET A 1 26.36 -22.03 12.30
CA MET A 1 25.28 -22.98 12.63
C MET A 1 24.69 -23.53 11.34
N PRO A 2 24.63 -24.85 11.11
CA PRO A 2 24.17 -25.44 9.84
C PRO A 2 22.75 -25.02 9.39
N GLY A 3 21.80 -24.83 10.31
CA GLY A 3 20.42 -24.45 9.98
C GLY A 3 20.24 -23.06 9.35
N THR A 4 21.06 -22.08 9.77
CA THR A 4 21.04 -20.71 9.22
C THR A 4 21.27 -20.65 7.71
N PHE A 5 22.04 -21.60 7.19
CA PHE A 5 22.38 -21.66 5.77
C PHE A 5 21.23 -22.20 4.93
N LYS A 6 20.37 -23.07 5.49
CA LYS A 6 19.23 -23.65 4.79
C LYS A 6 18.10 -22.63 4.64
N LEU A 7 17.71 -21.95 5.71
CA LEU A 7 16.66 -20.92 5.65
C LEU A 7 17.05 -19.77 4.72
N ARG A 8 18.31 -19.32 4.79
CA ARG A 8 18.81 -18.29 3.88
C ARG A 8 18.74 -18.72 2.41
N ARG A 9 19.07 -19.96 2.08
CA ARG A 9 18.92 -20.49 0.72
C ARG A 9 17.46 -20.52 0.26
N VAL A 10 16.54 -20.90 1.14
CA VAL A 10 15.10 -20.85 0.86
C VAL A 10 14.66 -19.40 0.63
N ALA A 11 15.11 -18.47 1.48
CA ALA A 11 14.82 -17.05 1.32
C ALA A 11 15.36 -16.51 0.00
N ASP A 12 16.60 -16.84 -0.38
CA ASP A 12 17.20 -16.42 -1.64
C ASP A 12 16.41 -16.98 -2.84
N TYR A 13 15.99 -18.25 -2.79
CA TYR A 13 15.14 -18.86 -3.82
C TYR A 13 13.75 -18.20 -3.93
N VAL A 14 13.11 -17.92 -2.78
CA VAL A 14 11.81 -17.23 -2.72
C VAL A 14 11.93 -15.82 -3.29
N VAL A 15 12.96 -15.07 -2.89
CA VAL A 15 13.24 -13.71 -3.39
C VAL A 15 13.50 -13.71 -4.89
N GLU A 16 14.30 -14.65 -5.40
CA GLU A 16 14.57 -14.78 -6.83
C GLU A 16 13.28 -15.07 -7.62
N THR A 17 12.49 -16.05 -7.15
CA THR A 17 11.22 -16.41 -7.80
C THR A 17 10.25 -15.24 -7.79
N ALA A 18 10.03 -14.63 -6.63
CA ALA A 18 9.15 -13.47 -6.48
C ALA A 18 9.59 -12.29 -7.36
N SER A 19 10.90 -12.01 -7.42
CA SER A 19 11.49 -10.96 -8.26
C SER A 19 11.22 -11.18 -9.76
N SER A 20 11.10 -12.43 -10.20
CA SER A 20 10.73 -12.74 -11.59
C SER A 20 9.25 -12.52 -11.89
N ILE A 21 8.39 -12.51 -10.87
CA ILE A 21 6.93 -12.37 -10.99
C ILE A 21 6.50 -10.91 -10.83
N LEU A 22 7.02 -10.19 -9.84
CA LEU A 22 6.60 -8.81 -9.53
C LEU A 22 6.58 -7.83 -10.72
N PRO A 23 7.49 -7.91 -11.73
CA PRO A 23 7.39 -7.06 -12.91
C PRO A 23 6.08 -7.19 -13.70
N TYR A 24 5.38 -8.33 -13.61
CA TYR A 24 4.08 -8.54 -14.26
C TYR A 24 2.96 -7.68 -13.66
N ALA A 25 3.12 -7.12 -12.46
CA ALA A 25 2.19 -6.14 -11.91
C ALA A 25 1.97 -4.97 -12.88
N ASN A 26 2.99 -4.57 -13.64
CA ASN A 26 2.92 -3.47 -14.60
C ASN A 26 2.03 -3.78 -15.82
N LEU A 27 1.74 -5.06 -16.13
CA LEU A 27 0.78 -5.43 -17.18
C LEU A 27 -0.64 -5.07 -16.79
N PHE A 28 -0.98 -5.26 -15.52
CA PHE A 28 -2.31 -4.99 -15.00
C PHE A 28 -2.39 -3.53 -14.56
N PHE A 29 -1.36 -3.02 -13.90
CA PHE A 29 -1.34 -1.71 -13.28
C PHE A 29 -0.25 -0.81 -13.84
N PHE A 30 -0.32 -0.51 -15.13
CA PHE A 30 0.61 0.42 -15.79
C PHE A 30 0.67 1.81 -15.14
N HIS A 31 -0.43 2.23 -14.51
CA HIS A 31 -0.55 3.48 -13.76
C HIS A 31 -0.33 3.30 -12.26
N TYR A 32 0.11 2.13 -11.82
CA TYR A 32 0.38 1.78 -10.42
C TYR A 32 1.71 1.02 -10.38
N THR A 33 2.75 1.59 -11.00
CA THR A 33 4.13 1.05 -11.03
C THR A 33 4.81 1.03 -9.66
N TYR A 34 4.01 1.02 -8.59
CA TYR A 34 4.38 1.19 -7.21
C TYR A 34 4.53 -0.13 -6.44
N HIS A 35 4.05 -1.24 -7.01
CA HIS A 35 4.05 -2.57 -6.40
C HIS A 35 4.82 -3.60 -7.26
N ASP A 36 5.86 -3.12 -7.97
CA ASP A 36 6.76 -3.97 -8.76
C ASP A 36 8.05 -4.30 -7.98
N HIS A 37 8.96 -5.02 -8.61
CA HIS A 37 10.22 -5.46 -7.98
C HIS A 37 11.07 -4.31 -7.39
N ARG A 38 10.90 -3.05 -7.82
CA ARG A 38 11.61 -1.89 -7.26
C ARG A 38 11.11 -1.55 -5.87
N HIS A 39 9.82 -1.72 -5.61
CA HIS A 39 9.21 -1.53 -4.30
C HIS A 39 9.82 -2.50 -3.28
N SER A 40 9.82 -3.80 -3.58
CA SER A 40 10.44 -4.80 -2.70
C SER A 40 11.94 -4.54 -2.47
N LYS A 41 12.67 -4.06 -3.49
CA LYS A 41 14.07 -3.65 -3.31
C LYS A 41 14.23 -2.46 -2.36
N ASN A 42 13.37 -1.44 -2.47
CA ASN A 42 13.38 -0.31 -1.54
C ASN A 42 13.09 -0.77 -0.11
N LEU A 43 12.08 -1.63 0.07
CA LEU A 43 11.75 -2.19 1.39
C LEU A 43 12.91 -2.98 1.97
N GLU A 44 13.61 -3.79 1.16
CA GLU A 44 14.79 -4.53 1.60
C GLU A 44 15.95 -3.57 1.97
N MET A 45 16.13 -2.48 1.24
CA MET A 45 17.12 -1.45 1.59
C MET A 45 16.79 -0.75 2.91
N TYR A 46 15.53 -0.35 3.11
CA TYR A 46 15.05 0.24 4.35
C TYR A 46 15.20 -0.73 5.52
N PHE A 47 14.87 -2.01 5.31
CA PHE A 47 15.05 -3.07 6.29
C PHE A 47 16.51 -3.21 6.69
N LYS A 48 17.43 -3.28 5.73
CA LYS A 48 18.88 -3.36 6.00
C LYS A 48 19.38 -2.16 6.80
N SER A 49 18.92 -0.95 6.46
CA SER A 49 19.27 0.28 7.17
C SER A 49 18.83 0.21 8.64
N LEU A 50 17.54 -0.05 8.88
CA LEU A 50 16.98 -0.14 10.24
C LEU A 50 17.53 -1.33 11.03
N TYR A 51 17.77 -2.47 10.38
CA TYR A 51 18.37 -3.63 11.01
C TYR A 51 19.77 -3.31 11.53
N ASN A 52 20.63 -2.74 10.69
CA ASN A 52 22.01 -2.45 11.07
C ASN A 52 22.13 -1.34 12.12
N GLU A 53 21.25 -0.34 12.08
CA GLU A 53 21.36 0.85 12.93
C GLU A 53 20.54 0.77 14.23
N THR A 54 19.41 0.06 14.22
CA THR A 54 18.40 0.12 15.28
C THR A 54 17.98 -1.24 15.81
N TRP A 55 17.84 -2.25 14.95
CA TRP A 55 17.23 -3.54 15.32
C TRP A 55 18.21 -4.70 15.50
N TYR A 56 19.51 -4.47 15.30
CA TYR A 56 20.55 -5.49 15.50
C TYR A 56 20.49 -6.02 16.94
N GLY A 57 20.31 -7.33 17.09
CA GLY A 57 20.14 -8.01 18.37
C GLY A 57 18.69 -8.10 18.88
N ASN A 58 17.74 -7.37 18.30
CA ASN A 58 16.31 -7.44 18.63
C ASN A 58 15.49 -8.29 17.63
N ILE A 59 16.01 -8.40 16.40
CA ILE A 59 15.50 -9.26 15.33
C ILE A 59 16.48 -10.43 15.16
N ASN A 60 16.01 -11.65 15.40
CA ASN A 60 16.83 -12.85 15.30
C ASN A 60 17.05 -13.29 13.84
N GLY A 61 17.88 -14.31 13.63
CA GLY A 61 18.22 -14.78 12.29
C GLY A 61 17.04 -15.35 11.51
N ALA A 62 16.11 -16.04 12.16
CA ALA A 62 14.93 -16.60 11.52
C ALA A 62 13.94 -15.48 11.13
N GLU A 63 13.65 -14.56 12.05
CA GLU A 63 12.83 -13.36 11.80
C GLU A 63 13.40 -12.55 10.63
N HIS A 64 14.73 -12.35 10.58
CA HIS A 64 15.39 -11.65 9.48
C HIS A 64 15.09 -12.29 8.11
N GLU A 65 15.24 -13.61 7.97
CA GLU A 65 14.97 -14.28 6.69
C GLU A 65 13.48 -14.31 6.34
N VAL A 66 12.58 -14.44 7.34
CA VAL A 66 11.12 -14.36 7.10
C VAL A 66 10.72 -12.96 6.63
N ILE A 67 11.28 -11.90 7.22
CA ILE A 67 11.05 -10.52 6.76
C ILE A 67 11.50 -10.35 5.31
N ARG A 68 12.69 -10.85 4.95
CA ARG A 68 13.19 -10.80 3.56
C ARG A 68 12.24 -11.47 2.58
N MET A 69 11.74 -12.66 2.90
CA MET A 69 10.76 -13.34 2.05
C MET A 69 9.45 -12.57 1.95
N ALA A 70 8.91 -12.10 3.08
CA ALA A 70 7.63 -11.39 3.12
C ALA A 70 7.67 -10.08 2.32
N VAL A 71 8.78 -9.34 2.34
CA VAL A 71 9.00 -8.14 1.53
C VAL A 71 8.79 -8.38 0.03
N TYR A 72 9.14 -9.55 -0.48
CA TYR A 72 8.97 -9.87 -1.91
C TYR A 72 7.64 -10.57 -2.22
N LEU A 73 7.03 -11.22 -1.21
CA LEU A 73 5.79 -11.96 -1.39
C LEU A 73 4.54 -11.09 -1.22
N HIS A 74 4.59 -10.01 -0.41
CA HIS A 74 3.38 -9.31 0.03
C HIS A 74 2.53 -8.74 -1.10
N ASP A 75 3.16 -8.29 -2.18
CA ASP A 75 2.53 -7.72 -3.36
C ASP A 75 2.35 -8.69 -4.55
N ILE A 76 2.73 -9.97 -4.41
CA ILE A 76 2.62 -10.93 -5.54
C ILE A 76 1.18 -11.02 -6.08
N GLY A 77 0.17 -10.86 -5.23
CA GLY A 77 -1.24 -10.86 -5.64
C GLY A 77 -1.59 -9.77 -6.66
N MET A 78 -0.82 -8.69 -6.72
CA MET A 78 -0.93 -7.65 -7.75
C MET A 78 -0.31 -8.06 -9.09
N ALA A 79 0.67 -8.96 -9.07
CA ALA A 79 1.38 -9.47 -10.24
C ALA A 79 0.85 -10.82 -10.75
N TYR A 80 0.16 -11.57 -9.89
CA TYR A 80 -0.34 -12.90 -10.21
C TYR A 80 -1.45 -12.82 -11.26
N ASN A 81 -1.32 -13.60 -12.33
CA ASN A 81 -2.26 -13.56 -13.44
C ASN A 81 -3.65 -13.97 -12.94
N PRO A 82 -4.67 -13.10 -13.05
CA PRO A 82 -5.97 -13.37 -12.45
C PRO A 82 -6.69 -14.54 -13.13
N ARG A 83 -6.29 -14.94 -14.35
CA ARG A 83 -6.78 -16.17 -15.01
C ARG A 83 -6.42 -17.45 -14.25
N ASN A 84 -5.41 -17.40 -13.39
CA ASN A 84 -4.93 -18.53 -12.61
C ASN A 84 -5.43 -18.48 -11.16
N TRP A 85 -6.35 -17.56 -10.80
CA TRP A 85 -6.84 -17.45 -9.42
C TRP A 85 -7.50 -18.73 -8.90
N ALA A 86 -8.19 -19.46 -9.78
CA ALA A 86 -8.82 -20.73 -9.42
C ALA A 86 -7.79 -21.76 -8.90
N ASP A 87 -6.52 -21.68 -9.35
CA ASP A 87 -5.48 -22.63 -8.94
C ASP A 87 -5.08 -22.47 -7.48
N LEU A 88 -5.30 -21.28 -6.89
CA LEU A 88 -5.00 -20.96 -5.49
C LEU A 88 -6.06 -21.47 -4.51
N GLN A 89 -7.22 -21.91 -5.02
CA GLN A 89 -8.35 -22.40 -4.22
C GLN A 89 -8.76 -21.45 -3.07
N LEU A 90 -8.59 -20.13 -3.25
CA LEU A 90 -8.94 -19.13 -2.25
C LEU A 90 -10.46 -19.02 -2.15
N SER A 91 -11.03 -19.50 -1.04
CA SER A 91 -12.46 -19.52 -0.81
C SER A 91 -13.00 -18.15 -0.39
N LYS A 92 -14.28 -17.91 -0.68
CA LYS A 92 -15.02 -16.74 -0.20
C LYS A 92 -15.00 -16.67 1.33
N GLU A 93 -15.20 -17.82 1.98
CA GLU A 93 -15.22 -17.92 3.44
C GLU A 93 -13.86 -17.56 4.05
N GLU A 94 -12.74 -17.93 3.44
CA GLU A 94 -11.40 -17.50 3.90
C GLU A 94 -11.27 -15.97 3.86
N VAL A 95 -11.70 -15.32 2.77
CA VAL A 95 -11.66 -13.86 2.63
C VAL A 95 -12.57 -13.17 3.67
N GLU A 96 -13.82 -13.65 3.82
CA GLU A 96 -14.80 -13.09 4.76
C GLU A 96 -14.41 -13.34 6.22
N THR A 97 -13.95 -14.54 6.55
CA THR A 97 -13.55 -14.91 7.92
C THR A 97 -12.36 -14.08 8.38
N TRP A 98 -11.37 -13.91 7.51
CA TRP A 98 -10.22 -13.09 7.83
C TRP A 98 -10.60 -11.64 8.04
N ALA A 99 -11.46 -11.11 7.17
CA ALA A 99 -11.96 -9.76 7.29
C ALA A 99 -12.78 -9.52 8.55
N GLY A 100 -13.69 -10.43 8.89
CA GLY A 100 -14.52 -10.36 10.08
C GLY A 100 -13.71 -10.53 11.37
N LYS A 101 -12.55 -11.19 11.31
CA LYS A 101 -11.64 -11.33 12.46
C LYS A 101 -10.72 -10.12 12.62
N TRP A 102 -10.19 -9.54 11.53
CA TRP A 102 -9.01 -8.67 11.58
C TRP A 102 -9.16 -7.31 10.89
N CYS A 103 -10.25 -7.05 10.18
CA CYS A 103 -10.54 -5.73 9.64
C CYS A 103 -11.78 -5.15 10.32
N ALA A 104 -11.80 -3.83 10.51
CA ALA A 104 -13.03 -3.15 10.93
C ALA A 104 -14.13 -3.23 9.86
N GLU A 105 -13.75 -3.58 8.62
CA GLU A 105 -14.60 -3.55 7.43
C GLU A 105 -14.27 -4.74 6.51
N ASP A 106 -15.31 -5.37 5.97
CA ASP A 106 -15.23 -6.50 5.03
C ASP A 106 -14.65 -6.06 3.65
N PRO A 107 -13.57 -6.67 3.13
CA PRO A 107 -12.96 -6.32 1.85
C PRO A 107 -13.91 -6.59 0.68
N LEU A 108 -14.77 -7.62 0.74
CA LEU A 108 -15.78 -7.85 -0.29
C LEU A 108 -16.82 -6.73 -0.28
N ARG A 109 -17.25 -6.32 0.92
CA ARG A 109 -18.09 -5.14 1.07
C ARG A 109 -17.40 -3.86 0.59
N LYS A 110 -16.11 -3.66 0.84
CA LYS A 110 -15.35 -2.52 0.31
C LYS A 110 -15.28 -2.52 -1.21
N ILE A 111 -15.14 -3.71 -1.80
CA ILE A 111 -15.22 -3.85 -3.25
C ILE A 111 -16.64 -3.44 -3.66
N GLU A 112 -17.70 -3.99 -3.08
CA GLU A 112 -19.09 -3.62 -3.41
C GLU A 112 -19.34 -2.10 -3.26
N ASP A 113 -18.95 -1.50 -2.14
CA ASP A 113 -19.06 -0.06 -1.87
C ASP A 113 -18.24 0.77 -2.85
N TYR A 114 -17.03 0.32 -3.22
CA TYR A 114 -16.23 0.94 -4.27
C TYR A 114 -16.96 0.88 -5.60
N PHE A 115 -17.58 -0.23 -5.97
CA PHE A 115 -18.32 -0.36 -7.22
C PHE A 115 -19.55 0.54 -7.27
N VAL A 116 -20.33 0.56 -6.19
CA VAL A 116 -21.50 1.43 -6.03
C VAL A 116 -21.09 2.91 -6.09
N SER A 117 -19.95 3.28 -5.51
CA SER A 117 -19.49 4.68 -5.46
C SER A 117 -18.70 5.16 -6.69
N SER A 118 -17.92 4.29 -7.34
CA SER A 118 -16.99 4.66 -8.41
C SER A 118 -17.53 4.42 -9.81
N ILE A 119 -18.43 3.44 -10.00
CA ILE A 119 -18.80 3.00 -11.34
C ILE A 119 -20.21 3.46 -11.72
N CYS A 120 -21.20 3.56 -10.80
CA CYS A 120 -22.58 3.87 -11.22
C CYS A 120 -23.49 4.62 -10.23
N ARG A 121 -24.06 5.73 -10.71
CA ARG A 121 -25.47 6.03 -10.46
C ARG A 121 -26.33 5.10 -11.33
N GLY A 122 -26.91 4.02 -10.78
CA GLY A 122 -28.01 3.25 -11.40
C GLY A 122 -27.64 2.21 -12.49
N ASP A 123 -28.40 2.17 -13.60
CA ASP A 123 -28.45 1.09 -14.63
C ASP A 123 -27.12 0.62 -15.25
N ALA A 124 -26.06 1.42 -15.13
CA ALA A 124 -24.75 1.04 -15.61
C ALA A 124 -24.11 -0.07 -14.75
N GLU A 125 -24.51 -0.26 -13.48
CA GLU A 125 -23.95 -1.28 -12.59
C GLU A 125 -24.39 -2.66 -13.06
N ARG A 126 -25.67 -2.76 -13.41
CA ARG A 126 -26.26 -3.98 -13.96
C ARG A 126 -25.64 -4.33 -15.31
N LYS A 127 -25.46 -3.36 -16.21
CA LYS A 127 -24.76 -3.58 -17.49
C LYS A 127 -23.29 -3.97 -17.32
N LEU A 128 -22.65 -3.47 -16.27
CA LEU A 128 -21.26 -3.81 -15.92
C LEU A 128 -21.16 -5.23 -15.40
N LEU A 129 -22.03 -5.60 -14.44
CA LEU A 129 -22.10 -6.95 -13.87
C LEU A 129 -22.53 -7.97 -14.93
N ASP A 130 -23.54 -7.68 -15.76
CA ASP A 130 -23.92 -8.52 -16.90
C ASP A 130 -22.79 -8.63 -17.93
N GLY A 131 -22.03 -7.54 -18.11
CA GLY A 131 -20.81 -7.48 -18.92
C GLY A 131 -19.63 -8.29 -18.35
N LEU A 132 -19.71 -8.75 -17.09
CA LEU A 132 -18.73 -9.62 -16.42
C LEU A 132 -19.26 -11.04 -16.16
N ARG A 133 -20.56 -11.21 -16.00
CA ARG A 133 -21.27 -12.50 -15.95
C ARG A 133 -22.77 -12.23 -16.00
N GLU A 134 -23.41 -12.71 -17.06
CA GLU A 134 -24.85 -12.54 -17.31
C GLU A 134 -25.69 -13.02 -16.11
N GLY A 135 -26.62 -12.18 -15.64
CA GLY A 135 -27.54 -12.50 -14.55
C GLY A 135 -26.94 -12.39 -13.14
N SER A 136 -25.72 -11.88 -13.00
CA SER A 136 -25.08 -11.67 -11.70
C SER A 136 -25.75 -10.52 -10.94
N ARG A 137 -25.89 -10.69 -9.62
CA ARG A 137 -26.52 -9.68 -8.75
C ARG A 137 -25.51 -8.95 -7.88
N SER A 138 -24.29 -9.46 -7.78
CA SER A 138 -23.22 -8.89 -6.98
C SER A 138 -21.85 -9.15 -7.60
N ILE A 139 -20.83 -8.41 -7.15
CA ILE A 139 -19.43 -8.69 -7.52
C ILE A 139 -18.98 -10.05 -6.99
N THR A 140 -19.52 -10.44 -5.84
CA THR A 140 -19.26 -11.73 -5.22
C THR A 140 -19.74 -12.87 -6.11
N ASP A 141 -20.89 -12.73 -6.78
CA ASP A 141 -21.35 -13.71 -7.78
C ASP A 141 -20.42 -13.78 -8.99
N VAL A 142 -19.82 -12.65 -9.39
CA VAL A 142 -18.92 -12.59 -10.54
C VAL A 142 -17.59 -13.31 -10.24
N PHE A 143 -16.99 -13.02 -9.08
CA PHE A 143 -15.64 -13.47 -8.74
C PHE A 143 -15.60 -14.71 -7.84
N PHE A 144 -16.69 -15.08 -7.19
CA PHE A 144 -16.82 -16.32 -6.41
C PHE A 144 -17.98 -17.20 -6.89
N PRO A 145 -18.06 -17.52 -8.20
CA PRO A 145 -19.21 -18.20 -8.79
C PRO A 145 -19.47 -19.59 -8.21
N ARG A 146 -18.43 -20.22 -7.65
CA ARG A 146 -18.46 -21.53 -7.00
C ARG A 146 -17.95 -21.49 -5.56
N GLY A 147 -17.93 -20.30 -4.95
CA GLY A 147 -17.39 -20.09 -3.60
C GLY A 147 -15.86 -20.00 -3.52
N VAL A 148 -15.15 -20.02 -4.66
CA VAL A 148 -13.71 -19.78 -4.77
C VAL A 148 -13.42 -18.64 -5.74
N LEU A 149 -12.31 -17.93 -5.53
CA LEU A 149 -11.91 -16.78 -6.35
C LEU A 149 -11.58 -17.24 -7.77
N GLU A 150 -12.27 -16.68 -8.76
CA GLU A 150 -12.12 -17.03 -10.16
C GLU A 150 -12.12 -15.80 -11.07
N PHE A 151 -11.46 -15.94 -12.22
CA PHE A 151 -11.55 -14.95 -13.29
C PHE A 151 -12.95 -15.01 -13.94
N PRO A 152 -13.56 -13.85 -14.27
CA PRO A 152 -14.89 -13.83 -14.89
C PRO A 152 -14.92 -14.64 -16.19
N HIS A 153 -15.83 -15.62 -16.27
CA HIS A 153 -15.87 -16.60 -17.35
C HIS A 153 -16.01 -15.97 -18.75
N ASN A 154 -16.83 -14.92 -18.87
CA ASN A 154 -17.09 -14.25 -20.14
C ASN A 154 -15.90 -13.40 -20.67
N LEU A 155 -14.86 -13.22 -19.86
CA LEU A 155 -13.62 -12.54 -20.23
C LEU A 155 -12.46 -13.52 -20.47
N LYS A 156 -12.60 -14.80 -20.11
CA LYS A 156 -11.49 -15.77 -20.04
C LYS A 156 -10.75 -15.92 -21.37
N ASP A 157 -11.50 -15.94 -22.47
CA ASP A 157 -10.98 -16.14 -23.83
C ASP A 157 -10.55 -14.84 -24.53
N LYS A 158 -10.73 -13.67 -23.90
CA LYS A 158 -10.31 -12.39 -24.46
C LYS A 158 -8.84 -12.13 -24.13
N ALA A 159 -8.07 -11.57 -25.06
CA ALA A 159 -6.77 -11.01 -24.72
C ALA A 159 -6.96 -9.82 -23.76
N TRP A 160 -5.94 -9.50 -22.95
CA TRP A 160 -6.05 -8.38 -22.00
C TRP A 160 -6.43 -7.08 -22.72
N ASP A 161 -5.82 -6.78 -23.86
CA ASP A 161 -6.09 -5.55 -24.62
C ASP A 161 -7.53 -5.48 -25.14
N ASP A 162 -8.16 -6.62 -25.42
CA ASP A 162 -9.56 -6.72 -25.89
C ASP A 162 -10.60 -6.60 -24.76
N ILE A 163 -10.18 -6.61 -23.48
CA ILE A 163 -11.10 -6.41 -22.36
C ILE A 163 -11.52 -4.92 -22.31
N PRO A 164 -12.83 -4.62 -22.24
CA PRO A 164 -13.31 -3.24 -22.11
C PRO A 164 -12.70 -2.52 -20.91
N SER A 165 -12.42 -1.22 -21.04
CA SER A 165 -11.75 -0.44 -19.99
C SER A 165 -12.44 -0.51 -18.63
N TYR A 166 -13.78 -0.46 -18.59
CA TYR A 166 -14.53 -0.58 -17.33
C TYR A 166 -14.28 -1.91 -16.61
N ALA A 167 -14.13 -3.00 -17.37
CA ALA A 167 -13.88 -4.33 -16.84
C ALA A 167 -12.42 -4.47 -16.38
N LYS A 168 -11.47 -3.83 -17.08
CA LYS A 168 -10.08 -3.72 -16.61
C LYS A 168 -9.99 -2.98 -15.27
N GLU A 169 -10.67 -1.84 -15.13
CA GLU A 169 -10.73 -1.08 -13.87
C GLU A 169 -11.38 -1.89 -12.74
N THR A 170 -12.44 -2.64 -13.06
CA THR A 170 -13.08 -3.58 -12.15
C THR A 170 -12.09 -4.64 -11.65
N LEU A 171 -11.40 -5.30 -12.58
CA LEU A 171 -10.41 -6.33 -12.26
C LEU A 171 -9.27 -5.77 -11.42
N ARG A 172 -8.77 -4.57 -11.75
CA ARG A 172 -7.75 -3.86 -10.96
C ARG A 172 -8.20 -3.58 -9.54
N ALA A 173 -9.44 -3.13 -9.35
CA ALA A 173 -10.00 -2.87 -8.03
C ALA A 173 -10.07 -4.15 -7.18
N VAL A 174 -10.53 -5.25 -7.77
CA VAL A 174 -10.58 -6.57 -7.10
C VAL A 174 -9.18 -7.08 -6.79
N MET A 175 -8.27 -7.06 -7.77
CA MET A 175 -6.86 -7.43 -7.59
C MET A 175 -6.24 -6.65 -6.43
N ARG A 176 -6.40 -5.33 -6.39
CA ARG A 176 -5.87 -4.48 -5.31
C ARG A 176 -6.48 -4.77 -3.95
N LYS A 177 -7.78 -5.03 -3.87
CA LYS A 177 -8.42 -5.30 -2.58
C LYS A 177 -8.16 -6.70 -2.07
N LEU A 178 -7.94 -7.66 -2.98
CA LEU A 178 -7.70 -9.05 -2.63
C LEU A 178 -6.23 -9.45 -2.65
N HIS A 179 -5.31 -8.55 -3.04
CA HIS A 179 -3.90 -8.91 -3.18
C HIS A 179 -3.27 -9.52 -1.93
N PRO A 180 -3.56 -9.10 -0.67
CA PRO A 180 -2.93 -9.72 0.48
C PRO A 180 -3.32 -11.19 0.61
N TYR A 181 -4.59 -11.53 0.32
CA TYR A 181 -5.09 -12.91 0.35
C TYR A 181 -4.56 -13.75 -0.80
N VAL A 182 -4.49 -13.17 -2.01
CA VAL A 182 -3.91 -13.85 -3.18
C VAL A 182 -2.42 -14.10 -2.95
N SER A 183 -1.69 -13.12 -2.41
CA SER A 183 -0.28 -13.25 -2.02
C SER A 183 -0.10 -14.31 -0.94
N ALA A 184 -0.98 -14.36 0.07
CA ALA A 184 -0.95 -15.35 1.12
C ALA A 184 -1.23 -16.77 0.60
N ALA A 185 -2.27 -16.94 -0.21
CA ALA A 185 -2.59 -18.22 -0.86
C ALA A 185 -1.46 -18.68 -1.80
N TYR A 186 -0.85 -17.76 -2.55
CA TYR A 186 0.33 -18.06 -3.37
C TYR A 186 1.51 -18.50 -2.51
N SER A 187 1.84 -17.73 -1.46
CA SER A 187 2.96 -18.03 -0.55
C SER A 187 2.75 -19.39 0.11
N ARG A 188 1.51 -19.68 0.51
CA ARG A 188 1.07 -20.96 1.01
C ARG A 188 1.34 -22.05 -0.03
N ASP A 189 0.74 -22.01 -1.21
CA ASP A 189 0.79 -23.13 -2.15
C ASP A 189 2.18 -23.35 -2.79
N PHE A 190 2.96 -22.27 -2.94
CA PHE A 190 4.33 -22.30 -3.43
C PHE A 190 5.30 -22.88 -2.38
N ILE A 191 5.20 -22.45 -1.12
CA ILE A 191 6.18 -22.79 -0.07
C ILE A 191 5.72 -24.01 0.74
N LEU A 192 4.43 -24.19 1.00
CA LEU A 192 3.91 -25.27 1.85
C LEU A 192 4.29 -26.65 1.34
N LYS A 193 4.40 -26.86 0.02
CA LYS A 193 4.70 -28.18 -0.55
C LYS A 193 6.03 -28.73 -0.04
N GLU A 194 7.00 -27.84 0.19
CA GLU A 194 8.34 -28.21 0.65
C GLU A 194 8.59 -27.79 2.11
N TRP A 195 7.95 -26.72 2.59
CA TRP A 195 8.09 -26.17 3.94
C TRP A 195 6.74 -25.72 4.53
N PRO A 196 5.92 -26.65 5.07
CA PRO A 196 4.57 -26.36 5.55
C PRO A 196 4.48 -25.28 6.64
N GLU A 197 5.39 -25.26 7.60
CA GLU A 197 5.32 -24.27 8.69
C GLU A 197 5.71 -22.88 8.21
N LEU A 198 6.79 -22.79 7.42
CA LEU A 198 7.25 -21.53 6.84
C LEU A 198 6.19 -20.93 5.90
N GLY A 199 5.55 -21.75 5.06
CA GLY A 199 4.48 -21.28 4.18
C GLY A 199 3.28 -20.76 4.95
N ARG A 200 2.91 -21.37 6.10
CA ARG A 200 1.86 -20.84 6.99
C ARG A 200 2.25 -19.51 7.62
N VAL A 201 3.47 -19.41 8.15
CA VAL A 201 3.99 -18.17 8.74
C VAL A 201 4.01 -17.04 7.70
N LEU A 202 4.52 -17.31 6.50
CA LEU A 202 4.58 -16.30 5.44
C LEU A 202 3.19 -15.91 4.96
N ALA A 203 2.27 -16.86 4.77
CA ALA A 203 0.89 -16.55 4.39
C ALA A 203 0.24 -15.59 5.41
N LEU A 204 0.40 -15.87 6.71
CA LEU A 204 -0.11 -15.06 7.80
C LEU A 204 0.51 -13.66 7.89
N VAL A 205 1.84 -13.56 7.72
CA VAL A 205 2.55 -12.29 7.69
C VAL A 205 2.06 -11.45 6.51
N VAL A 206 1.96 -12.08 5.33
CA VAL A 206 1.59 -11.43 4.08
C VAL A 206 0.13 -11.01 4.09
N GLU A 207 -0.83 -11.81 4.54
CA GLU A 207 -2.22 -11.34 4.63
C GLU A 207 -2.35 -10.17 5.61
N SER A 208 -1.54 -10.13 6.67
CA SER A 208 -1.59 -9.13 7.74
C SER A 208 -0.87 -7.80 7.42
N HIS A 209 -0.30 -7.65 6.23
CA HIS A 209 0.51 -6.47 5.90
C HIS A 209 -0.31 -5.19 5.64
N ASP A 210 -1.62 -5.30 5.45
CA ASP A 210 -2.53 -4.16 5.22
C ASP A 210 -3.36 -3.80 6.47
N LEU A 211 -2.95 -4.27 7.65
CA LEU A 211 -3.65 -3.98 8.90
C LEU A 211 -3.28 -2.58 9.43
N GLU A 212 -4.30 -1.75 9.70
CA GLU A 212 -4.13 -0.43 10.34
C GLU A 212 -4.61 -0.44 11.81
N ASN A 213 -5.41 -1.46 12.16
CA ASN A 213 -6.10 -1.75 13.41
C ASN A 213 -5.31 -2.52 14.50
N PRO A 214 -4.60 -1.95 15.50
CA PRO A 214 -3.88 -2.79 16.47
C PRO A 214 -4.78 -3.58 17.43
N LYS A 215 -6.10 -3.33 17.45
CA LYS A 215 -7.08 -4.16 18.16
C LYS A 215 -7.52 -5.38 17.36
N CYS A 216 -7.21 -5.41 16.07
CA CYS A 216 -7.65 -6.43 15.14
C CYS A 216 -6.57 -7.51 14.94
N TYR A 217 -5.82 -7.81 16.00
CA TYR A 217 -4.77 -8.82 15.96
C TYR A 217 -5.24 -10.13 16.58
N PRO A 218 -4.79 -11.28 16.05
CA PRO A 218 -5.01 -12.56 16.72
C PRO A 218 -4.18 -12.59 18.00
N GLN A 219 -4.86 -12.69 19.14
CA GLN A 219 -4.22 -13.04 20.42
C GLN A 219 -3.43 -14.36 20.29
N GLU A 220 -3.86 -15.23 19.37
CA GLU A 220 -3.21 -16.49 18.99
C GLU A 220 -1.77 -16.30 18.48
N LEU A 221 -1.36 -15.11 18.04
CA LEU A 221 0.00 -14.81 17.60
C LEU A 221 0.91 -14.24 18.70
N GLU A 222 0.39 -14.02 19.91
CA GLU A 222 1.22 -13.49 21.02
C GLU A 222 2.26 -14.50 21.52
N GLY A 223 2.11 -15.79 21.22
CA GLY A 223 3.01 -16.85 21.66
C GLY A 223 4.25 -17.11 20.79
N GLY A 224 4.39 -16.41 19.66
CA GLY A 224 5.41 -16.75 18.65
C GLY A 224 5.12 -18.10 17.95
N VAL A 225 5.81 -18.35 16.84
CA VAL A 225 5.72 -19.63 16.11
C VAL A 225 7.11 -20.22 15.96
N ARG A 226 7.28 -21.43 16.47
CA ARG A 226 8.49 -22.21 16.22
C ARG A 226 8.41 -22.81 14.82
N ILE A 227 9.46 -22.62 14.03
CA ILE A 227 9.60 -23.24 12.71
C ILE A 227 10.46 -24.50 12.87
N GLU A 228 9.83 -25.65 13.06
CA GLU A 228 10.47 -26.96 13.27
C GLU A 228 11.16 -27.48 12.00
N ALA A 229 10.66 -27.13 10.82
CA ALA A 229 11.12 -27.67 9.54
C ALA A 229 12.53 -27.22 9.08
N VAL A 230 13.19 -26.28 9.78
CA VAL A 230 14.38 -25.57 9.27
C VAL A 230 15.56 -25.55 10.25
N ASP A 231 15.83 -26.61 11.03
CA ASP A 231 17.07 -26.76 11.83
C ASP A 231 17.49 -25.50 12.64
N PHE A 232 16.55 -24.63 12.98
CA PHE A 232 16.80 -23.34 13.61
C PHE A 232 16.28 -23.43 15.04
N PRO A 233 17.13 -23.11 16.03
CA PRO A 233 16.68 -23.13 17.42
C PRO A 233 15.73 -21.96 17.75
N ASP A 234 15.70 -20.92 16.90
CA ASP A 234 15.03 -19.66 17.20
C ASP A 234 13.55 -19.68 16.79
N GLU A 235 12.69 -19.21 17.70
CA GLU A 235 11.28 -18.97 17.43
C GLU A 235 11.11 -17.68 16.60
N VAL A 236 10.10 -17.66 15.73
CA VAL A 236 9.74 -16.46 14.96
C VAL A 236 8.57 -15.77 15.65
N ASP A 237 8.80 -14.56 16.16
CA ASP A 237 7.70 -13.69 16.59
C ASP A 237 7.03 -13.09 15.35
N VAL A 238 5.95 -13.73 14.90
CA VAL A 238 5.19 -13.32 13.71
C VAL A 238 4.75 -11.87 13.81
N LEU A 239 4.41 -11.37 14.99
CA LEU A 239 3.96 -10.00 15.17
C LEU A 239 5.10 -8.99 15.05
N LYS A 240 6.35 -9.35 15.40
CA LYS A 240 7.50 -8.51 14.99
C LYS A 240 7.60 -8.44 13.48
N VAL A 241 7.49 -9.59 12.80
CA VAL A 241 7.61 -9.66 11.34
C VAL A 241 6.52 -8.81 10.65
N VAL A 242 5.25 -8.93 11.04
CA VAL A 242 4.20 -8.09 10.42
C VAL A 242 4.37 -6.61 10.80
N GLY A 243 4.81 -6.30 12.01
CA GLY A 243 5.13 -4.94 12.43
C GLY A 243 6.24 -4.32 11.57
N VAL A 244 7.31 -5.06 11.30
CA VAL A 244 8.39 -4.62 10.40
C VAL A 244 7.86 -4.46 8.97
N LEU A 245 7.14 -5.44 8.42
CA LEU A 245 6.61 -5.36 7.06
C LEU A 245 5.66 -4.16 6.88
N ASN A 246 4.73 -3.95 7.80
CA ASN A 246 3.81 -2.80 7.79
C ASN A 246 4.58 -1.47 7.84
N LEU A 247 5.61 -1.38 8.68
CA LEU A 247 6.43 -0.18 8.75
C LEU A 247 7.12 0.09 7.40
N LEU A 248 7.79 -0.92 6.85
CA LEU A 248 8.54 -0.78 5.59
C LEU A 248 7.62 -0.39 4.43
N ASP A 249 6.50 -1.10 4.24
CA ASP A 249 5.51 -0.79 3.22
C ASP A 249 4.99 0.65 3.38
N SER A 250 4.60 1.02 4.61
CA SER A 250 4.05 2.35 4.87
C SER A 250 5.00 3.50 4.54
N ILE A 251 6.29 3.36 4.85
CA ILE A 251 7.26 4.44 4.64
C ILE A 251 7.74 4.52 3.19
N ASP A 252 7.49 3.50 2.35
CA ASP A 252 7.80 3.57 0.93
C ASP A 252 6.80 4.44 0.15
N CYS A 253 6.90 5.74 0.38
CA CYS A 253 6.07 6.78 -0.22
C CYS A 253 6.84 7.66 -1.22
N ALA A 254 8.14 7.42 -1.43
CA ALA A 254 8.95 8.21 -2.35
C ALA A 254 8.52 8.00 -3.82
N GLY A 255 8.06 9.08 -4.46
CA GLY A 255 7.65 9.06 -5.86
C GLY A 255 8.83 9.10 -6.84
N ARG A 256 9.90 9.85 -6.52
CA ARG A 256 11.02 10.10 -7.44
C ARG A 256 11.95 8.91 -7.70
N SER A 257 11.97 7.92 -6.82
CA SER A 257 12.72 6.68 -7.08
C SER A 257 12.12 5.82 -8.20
N ARG A 258 10.97 6.22 -8.77
CA ARG A 258 10.11 5.32 -9.54
C ARG A 258 9.85 5.73 -10.99
N GLY A 259 10.25 6.92 -11.41
CA GLY A 259 10.20 7.36 -12.81
C GLY A 259 10.77 8.76 -13.01
N ASP A 260 11.19 9.07 -14.23
CA ASP A 260 11.52 10.44 -14.59
C ASP A 260 10.27 11.32 -14.67
N GLU A 261 10.49 12.64 -14.64
CA GLU A 261 9.43 13.64 -14.63
C GLU A 261 8.41 13.48 -15.76
N LYS A 262 8.89 13.24 -16.98
CA LYS A 262 8.04 13.11 -18.16
C LYS A 262 7.12 11.90 -18.03
N THR A 263 7.66 10.80 -17.52
CA THR A 263 6.92 9.55 -17.27
C THR A 263 5.83 9.78 -16.22
N LEU A 264 6.17 10.43 -15.11
CA LEU A 264 5.21 10.74 -14.04
C LEU A 264 4.08 11.64 -14.53
N LYS A 265 4.40 12.62 -15.40
CA LYS A 265 3.39 13.49 -16.00
C LYS A 265 2.40 12.74 -16.89
N ASN A 266 2.91 11.90 -17.78
CA ASN A 266 2.05 11.10 -18.67
C ASN A 266 1.13 10.18 -17.85
N ILE A 267 1.65 9.55 -16.79
CA ILE A 267 0.86 8.71 -15.88
C ILE A 267 -0.26 9.53 -15.21
N VAL A 268 0.05 10.73 -14.72
CA VAL A 268 -0.94 11.61 -14.09
C VAL A 268 -2.03 12.03 -15.08
N GLU A 269 -1.68 12.33 -16.32
CA GLU A 269 -2.63 12.65 -17.39
C GLU A 269 -3.52 11.45 -17.73
N ASP A 270 -2.95 10.26 -17.87
CA ASP A 270 -3.70 9.02 -18.13
C ASP A 270 -4.64 8.67 -16.97
N ILE A 271 -4.18 8.82 -15.72
CA ILE A 271 -5.01 8.57 -14.52
C ILE A 271 -6.15 9.58 -14.40
N ALA A 272 -5.90 10.85 -14.74
CA ALA A 272 -6.95 11.86 -14.73
C ALA A 272 -8.11 11.51 -15.68
N LEU A 273 -7.87 10.68 -16.70
CA LEU A 273 -8.92 10.12 -17.57
C LEU A 273 -9.63 8.92 -16.95
N LEU A 274 -9.01 8.20 -16.01
CA LEU A 274 -9.54 7.01 -15.34
C LEU A 274 -10.34 7.33 -14.07
N GLY A 275 -10.07 8.46 -13.40
CA GLY A 275 -10.83 8.94 -12.25
C GLY A 275 -9.97 9.55 -11.13
N ALA A 276 -10.60 10.31 -10.23
CA ALA A 276 -9.90 11.11 -9.22
C ALA A 276 -9.26 10.28 -8.09
N GLY A 277 -9.82 9.12 -7.74
CA GLY A 277 -9.38 8.36 -6.56
C GLY A 277 -7.94 7.84 -6.63
N TYR A 278 -7.39 7.63 -7.83
CA TYR A 278 -5.99 7.22 -8.01
C TYR A 278 -5.05 8.43 -8.15
N LEU A 279 -5.58 9.54 -8.67
CA LEU A 279 -4.83 10.75 -8.96
C LEU A 279 -4.18 11.33 -7.70
N THR A 280 -4.89 11.27 -6.59
CA THR A 280 -4.48 11.86 -5.30
C THR A 280 -3.18 11.27 -4.78
N HIS A 281 -3.04 9.94 -4.78
CA HIS A 281 -1.80 9.28 -4.39
C HIS A 281 -0.64 9.64 -5.31
N TRP A 282 -0.87 9.71 -6.63
CA TRP A 282 0.18 10.07 -7.57
C TRP A 282 0.65 11.50 -7.37
N VAL A 283 -0.30 12.44 -7.32
CA VAL A 283 0.01 13.85 -7.23
C VAL A 283 0.79 14.17 -5.94
N PHE A 284 0.41 13.55 -4.82
CA PHE A 284 1.00 13.88 -3.53
C PHE A 284 2.24 13.04 -3.15
N LYS A 285 2.55 11.96 -3.87
CA LYS A 285 3.85 11.26 -3.78
C LYS A 285 4.97 11.93 -4.59
N MET A 286 4.65 12.63 -5.69
CA MET A 286 5.67 13.32 -6.51
C MET A 286 6.61 14.28 -5.77
N PRO A 287 6.15 15.10 -4.80
CA PRO A 287 7.06 15.96 -4.04
C PRO A 287 7.94 15.19 -3.04
N ILE A 288 7.71 13.90 -2.82
CA ILE A 288 8.52 13.06 -1.93
C ILE A 288 9.72 12.51 -2.71
N GLU A 289 10.91 13.02 -2.37
CA GLU A 289 12.17 12.68 -3.04
C GLU A 289 12.70 11.33 -2.61
N SER A 290 12.77 11.12 -1.30
CA SER A 290 13.44 9.98 -0.70
C SER A 290 12.93 9.74 0.71
N VAL A 291 13.09 8.50 1.17
CA VAL A 291 12.90 8.12 2.57
C VAL A 291 14.25 7.61 3.08
N ASP A 292 14.70 8.15 4.21
CA ASP A 292 15.97 7.80 4.83
C ASP A 292 15.72 7.28 6.25
N PRO A 293 15.55 5.95 6.42
CA PRO A 293 15.28 5.35 7.70
C PRO A 293 16.58 5.05 8.45
N LYS A 294 16.83 5.80 9.52
CA LYS A 294 18.04 5.73 10.35
C LYS A 294 17.71 5.65 11.83
N ARG A 295 18.73 5.44 12.66
CA ARG A 295 18.58 5.41 14.13
C ARG A 295 18.04 6.73 14.71
N ASP A 296 18.42 7.87 14.14
CA ASP A 296 17.97 9.19 14.61
C ASP A 296 16.58 9.59 14.11
N GLY A 297 15.99 8.79 13.21
CA GLY A 297 14.63 9.00 12.71
C GLY A 297 14.40 8.39 11.33
N ILE A 298 13.13 8.20 10.99
CA ILE A 298 12.69 7.93 9.62
C ILE A 298 12.38 9.26 8.98
N LYS A 299 13.22 9.70 8.03
CA LYS A 299 13.11 11.02 7.41
C LYS A 299 12.51 10.92 6.02
N ILE A 300 11.28 11.40 5.85
CA ILE A 300 10.62 11.58 4.56
C ILE A 300 11.04 12.95 4.02
N ARG A 301 11.86 12.98 2.97
CA ARG A 301 12.36 14.24 2.39
C ARG A 301 11.45 14.73 1.29
N LEU A 302 10.94 15.95 1.46
CA LEU A 302 10.22 16.66 0.43
C LEU A 302 11.19 17.53 -0.39
N THR A 303 10.91 17.62 -1.67
CA THR A 303 11.67 18.44 -2.62
C THR A 303 10.74 19.35 -3.42
N ARG A 304 11.29 20.11 -4.36
CA ARG A 304 10.51 20.98 -5.25
C ARG A 304 9.56 20.14 -6.12
N ASN A 305 8.36 20.66 -6.40
CA ASN A 305 7.42 20.00 -7.31
C ASN A 305 7.98 20.05 -8.75
N LEU A 306 7.98 18.89 -9.39
CA LEU A 306 8.39 18.65 -10.78
C LEU A 306 7.78 19.65 -11.76
N TYR A 307 6.49 19.96 -11.65
CA TYR A 307 5.83 20.84 -12.63
C TYR A 307 6.23 22.31 -12.55
N THR A 308 6.91 22.73 -11.48
CA THR A 308 6.90 24.13 -11.09
C THR A 308 8.22 24.65 -10.57
N ASP A 309 9.25 23.79 -10.51
CA ASP A 309 10.57 24.05 -9.92
C ASP A 309 10.53 24.65 -8.51
N LYS A 310 9.37 24.58 -7.86
CA LYS A 310 9.06 25.11 -6.53
C LYS A 310 8.16 24.11 -5.82
N LEU A 311 8.28 23.97 -4.51
CA LEU A 311 7.27 23.25 -3.74
C LEU A 311 6.08 24.20 -3.54
N ARG A 312 4.92 23.90 -4.14
CA ARG A 312 3.73 24.75 -3.96
C ARG A 312 3.02 24.37 -2.66
N LEU A 313 2.11 25.26 -2.24
CA LEU A 313 1.41 25.01 -0.98
C LEU A 313 0.47 23.81 -1.11
N ALA A 314 -0.21 23.67 -2.25
CA ALA A 314 -1.07 22.51 -2.51
C ALA A 314 -0.30 21.17 -2.44
N ASP A 315 0.89 21.11 -3.02
CA ASP A 315 1.73 19.89 -2.99
C ASP A 315 2.17 19.56 -1.57
N LEU A 316 2.59 20.58 -0.82
CA LEU A 316 3.03 20.43 0.57
C LEU A 316 1.87 19.97 1.47
N VAL A 317 0.69 20.60 1.33
CA VAL A 317 -0.51 20.22 2.09
C VAL A 317 -0.94 18.81 1.74
N GLY A 318 -0.95 18.44 0.46
CA GLY A 318 -1.29 17.09 0.03
C GLY A 318 -0.28 16.05 0.50
N ALA A 319 1.02 16.30 0.36
CA ALA A 319 2.06 15.38 0.84
C ALA A 319 1.97 15.19 2.36
N LEU A 320 1.80 16.26 3.12
CA LEU A 320 1.76 16.18 4.58
C LEU A 320 0.46 15.58 5.11
N LEU A 321 -0.69 16.09 4.68
CA LEU A 321 -1.99 15.74 5.26
C LEU A 321 -2.61 14.51 4.61
N PHE A 322 -2.42 14.30 3.31
CA PHE A 322 -2.95 13.11 2.65
C PHE A 322 -1.92 11.98 2.69
N GLU A 323 -0.77 12.15 2.05
CA GLU A 323 0.16 11.03 1.89
C GLU A 323 0.75 10.60 3.24
N VAL A 324 1.40 11.50 3.97
CA VAL A 324 2.02 11.14 5.25
C VAL A 324 0.98 10.92 6.35
N ALA A 325 0.04 11.85 6.57
CA ALA A 325 -0.89 11.72 7.70
C ALA A 325 -1.90 10.59 7.53
N GLN A 326 -2.55 10.47 6.37
CA GLN A 326 -3.65 9.52 6.20
C GLN A 326 -3.17 8.15 5.75
N ASN A 327 -2.05 8.04 5.02
CA ASN A 327 -1.58 6.76 4.47
C ASN A 327 -0.36 6.18 5.21
N VAL A 328 0.67 6.98 5.50
CA VAL A 328 1.89 6.49 6.17
C VAL A 328 1.68 6.35 7.68
N TYR A 329 1.23 7.41 8.35
CA TYR A 329 1.25 7.52 9.81
C TYR A 329 0.39 6.47 10.55
N PRO A 330 -0.80 6.07 10.07
CA PRO A 330 -1.60 5.04 10.76
C PRO A 330 -0.87 3.70 10.83
N LYS A 331 -0.28 3.27 9.71
CA LYS A 331 0.53 2.04 9.61
C LYS A 331 1.83 2.15 10.41
N TYR A 332 2.51 3.31 10.37
CA TYR A 332 3.67 3.59 11.22
C TYR A 332 3.34 3.46 12.71
N ARG A 333 2.27 4.11 13.18
CA ARG A 333 1.83 4.10 14.58
C ARG A 333 1.46 2.69 15.03
N PHE A 334 0.79 1.95 14.15
CA PHE A 334 0.46 0.55 14.34
C PHE A 334 1.71 -0.30 14.52
N ALA A 335 2.64 -0.25 13.56
CA ALA A 335 3.93 -0.95 13.60
C ALA A 335 4.72 -0.62 14.88
N ARG A 336 4.86 0.67 15.20
CA ARG A 336 5.53 1.15 16.42
C ARG A 336 4.96 0.50 17.67
N LYS A 337 3.63 0.50 17.82
CA LYS A 337 2.96 -0.10 18.97
C LYS A 337 3.25 -1.60 19.13
N ILE A 338 3.31 -2.35 18.02
CA ILE A 338 3.55 -3.80 18.05
C ILE A 338 5.01 -4.10 18.39
N LEU A 339 5.91 -3.37 17.73
CA LEU A 339 7.36 -3.55 17.82
C LEU A 339 7.89 -3.15 19.21
N GLU A 340 7.46 -2.00 19.73
CA GLU A 340 7.89 -1.52 21.05
C GLU A 340 7.44 -2.45 22.19
N ARG A 341 6.24 -3.04 22.08
CA ARG A 341 5.75 -4.05 23.03
C ARG A 341 6.62 -5.31 23.07
N ARG A 342 7.42 -5.54 22.03
CA ARG A 342 8.33 -6.68 21.85
C ARG A 342 9.79 -6.30 22.01
N GLY A 343 10.06 -5.11 22.57
CA GLY A 343 11.41 -4.61 22.81
C GLY A 343 12.13 -4.11 21.56
N VAL A 344 11.44 -4.00 20.41
CA VAL A 344 12.01 -3.46 19.18
C VAL A 344 11.72 -1.97 19.11
N GLY A 345 12.73 -1.14 19.31
CA GLY A 345 12.59 0.32 19.19
C GLY A 345 12.30 0.75 17.76
N VAL A 346 11.34 1.67 17.57
CA VAL A 346 11.03 2.26 16.27
C VAL A 346 11.42 3.73 16.28
N PRO A 347 12.26 4.20 15.33
CA PRO A 347 12.65 5.61 15.27
C PRO A 347 11.44 6.54 15.05
N ASP A 348 11.57 7.79 15.48
CA ASP A 348 10.54 8.81 15.25
C ASP A 348 10.41 9.14 13.75
N LEU A 349 9.20 9.51 13.32
CA LEU A 349 8.90 9.85 11.92
C LEU A 349 9.01 11.37 11.71
N TYR A 350 9.83 11.78 10.77
CA TYR A 350 10.05 13.18 10.42
C TYR A 350 9.72 13.43 8.95
N VAL A 351 9.23 14.63 8.65
CA VAL A 351 9.16 15.17 7.29
C VAL A 351 10.16 16.31 7.17
N ALA A 352 11.17 16.12 6.33
CA ALA A 352 12.17 17.14 6.03
C ALA A 352 11.68 18.03 4.88
N LEU A 353 11.57 19.32 5.12
CA LEU A 353 11.10 20.32 4.15
C LEU A 353 12.26 20.85 3.30
N PRO A 354 11.97 21.39 2.09
CA PRO A 354 12.97 22.15 1.34
C PRO A 354 13.43 23.32 2.21
N GLY A 355 14.73 23.39 2.51
CA GLY A 355 15.30 24.36 3.46
C GLY A 355 15.95 23.72 4.68
N GLY A 356 15.76 22.41 4.89
CA GLY A 356 16.45 21.63 5.94
C GLY A 356 15.72 21.60 7.29
N GLU A 357 14.55 22.21 7.40
CA GLU A 357 13.68 22.06 8.56
C GLU A 357 13.08 20.65 8.62
N GLU A 358 13.04 20.06 9.80
CA GLU A 358 12.45 18.74 10.04
C GLU A 358 11.23 18.89 10.95
N VAL A 359 10.09 18.38 10.48
CA VAL A 359 8.83 18.37 11.23
C VAL A 359 8.61 16.97 11.79
N LEU A 360 8.59 16.84 13.11
CA LEU A 360 8.18 15.60 13.77
C LEU A 360 6.70 15.34 13.49
N PHE A 361 6.39 14.15 13.00
CA PHE A 361 5.03 13.74 12.70
C PHE A 361 4.38 13.06 13.91
N ASP A 362 3.25 13.57 14.38
CA ASP A 362 2.57 13.10 15.58
C ASP A 362 1.04 13.00 15.42
N ASP A 363 0.35 12.58 16.49
CA ASP A 363 -1.10 12.39 16.51
C ASP A 363 -1.89 13.69 16.26
N ARG A 364 -1.28 14.88 16.43
CA ARG A 364 -1.95 16.16 16.15
C ARG A 364 -2.08 16.37 14.64
N LEU A 365 -0.99 16.16 13.89
CA LEU A 365 -1.00 16.22 12.42
C LEU A 365 -1.99 15.22 11.81
N PHE A 366 -2.04 14.01 12.36
CA PHE A 366 -3.02 13.01 11.96
C PHE A 366 -4.46 13.46 12.23
N SER A 367 -4.72 14.02 13.42
CA SER A 367 -6.06 14.52 13.77
C SER A 367 -6.50 15.68 12.88
N THR A 368 -5.59 16.61 12.58
CA THR A 368 -5.81 17.68 11.60
C THR A 368 -6.18 17.11 10.24
N ALA A 369 -5.42 16.14 9.73
CA ALA A 369 -5.72 15.53 8.44
C ALA A 369 -7.09 14.85 8.38
N LYS A 370 -7.57 14.26 9.50
CA LYS A 370 -8.91 13.68 9.58
C LYS A 370 -10.03 14.72 9.45
N ILE A 371 -9.85 15.92 10.01
CA ILE A 371 -10.84 17.01 9.88
C ILE A 371 -11.08 17.32 8.39
N TYR A 372 -10.01 17.34 7.60
CA TYR A 372 -10.06 17.66 6.18
C TYR A 372 -10.42 16.48 5.26
N GLN A 373 -10.44 15.24 5.77
CA GLN A 373 -10.71 14.05 4.97
C GLN A 373 -12.11 14.06 4.36
N ASP A 374 -13.09 14.53 5.12
CA ASP A 374 -14.51 14.54 4.72
C ASP A 374 -14.93 15.85 4.02
N GLU A 375 -14.06 16.86 4.01
CA GLU A 375 -14.34 18.12 3.33
C GLU A 375 -14.53 17.90 1.82
N LYS A 376 -15.43 18.70 1.24
CA LYS A 376 -15.76 18.65 -0.19
C LYS A 376 -15.46 19.98 -0.86
N VAL A 377 -14.99 19.90 -2.11
CA VAL A 377 -14.72 21.08 -2.95
C VAL A 377 -15.39 20.95 -4.30
N GLN A 378 -15.73 22.10 -4.89
CA GLN A 378 -16.26 22.18 -6.24
C GLN A 378 -15.12 22.39 -7.22
N VAL A 379 -14.97 21.49 -8.20
CA VAL A 379 -14.01 21.61 -9.31
C VAL A 379 -14.72 21.26 -10.59
N ASP A 380 -14.73 22.18 -11.57
CA ASP A 380 -15.33 21.95 -12.90
C ASP A 380 -16.80 21.48 -12.87
N GLY A 381 -17.58 22.01 -11.92
CA GLY A 381 -18.99 21.66 -11.74
C GLY A 381 -19.25 20.32 -11.06
N GLY A 382 -18.19 19.60 -10.66
CA GLY A 382 -18.27 18.39 -9.85
C GLY A 382 -17.91 18.63 -8.37
N THR A 383 -18.49 17.81 -7.49
CA THR A 383 -18.16 17.77 -6.06
C THR A 383 -17.15 16.65 -5.81
N PHE A 384 -15.98 16.99 -5.27
CA PHE A 384 -14.91 16.05 -4.95
C PHE A 384 -14.56 16.08 -3.46
N SER A 385 -13.87 15.06 -2.94
CA SER A 385 -13.16 15.23 -1.66
C SER A 385 -12.13 16.35 -1.79
N LEU A 386 -11.76 16.97 -0.68
CA LEU A 386 -10.79 18.07 -0.67
C LEU A 386 -9.48 17.67 -1.37
N PHE A 387 -8.95 16.49 -1.02
CA PHE A 387 -7.68 16.01 -1.57
C PHE A 387 -7.81 15.59 -3.04
N ASP A 388 -8.91 14.96 -3.44
CA ASP A 388 -9.17 14.63 -4.85
C ASP A 388 -9.31 15.89 -5.72
N GLY A 389 -10.01 16.90 -5.22
CA GLY A 389 -10.15 18.18 -5.91
C GLY A 389 -8.82 18.93 -6.03
N LEU A 390 -8.01 18.94 -4.96
CA LEU A 390 -6.66 19.52 -5.00
C LEU A 390 -5.77 18.77 -6.01
N ALA A 391 -5.76 17.44 -5.98
CA ALA A 391 -4.97 16.63 -6.90
C ALA A 391 -5.39 16.86 -8.36
N LEU A 392 -6.70 16.95 -8.63
CA LEU A 392 -7.24 17.26 -9.96
C LEU A 392 -6.80 18.64 -10.46
N LEU A 393 -6.84 19.66 -9.60
CA LEU A 393 -6.38 21.00 -9.97
C LEU A 393 -4.88 21.04 -10.24
N VAL A 394 -4.07 20.35 -9.44
CA VAL A 394 -2.61 20.24 -9.63
C VAL A 394 -2.28 19.51 -10.94
N ALA A 395 -2.93 18.37 -11.20
CA ALA A 395 -2.76 17.60 -12.42
C ALA A 395 -3.12 18.40 -13.69
N ARG A 396 -4.14 19.27 -13.60
CA ARG A 396 -4.57 20.15 -14.70
C ARG A 396 -3.76 21.46 -14.82
N GLY A 397 -2.72 21.64 -13.99
CA GLY A 397 -1.93 22.87 -13.98
C GLY A 397 -2.64 24.11 -13.43
N ARG A 398 -3.81 23.96 -12.77
CA ARG A 398 -4.60 25.04 -12.17
C ARG A 398 -4.10 25.41 -10.77
N TYR A 399 -2.80 25.63 -10.67
CA TYR A 399 -2.12 25.73 -9.39
C TYR A 399 -2.53 26.93 -8.52
N ALA A 400 -2.90 28.07 -9.13
CA ALA A 400 -3.30 29.25 -8.36
C ALA A 400 -4.57 28.98 -7.53
N GLU A 401 -5.48 28.20 -8.09
CA GLU A 401 -6.70 27.76 -7.44
C GLU A 401 -6.44 26.66 -6.42
N ALA A 402 -5.60 25.68 -6.75
CA ALA A 402 -5.14 24.67 -5.80
C ALA A 402 -4.49 25.32 -4.56
N ASP A 403 -3.59 26.28 -4.76
CA ASP A 403 -2.95 27.03 -3.67
C ASP A 403 -3.95 27.92 -2.91
N SER A 404 -5.01 28.41 -3.56
CA SER A 404 -6.08 29.17 -2.88
C SER A 404 -6.85 28.28 -1.91
N ILE A 405 -7.20 27.06 -2.32
CA ILE A 405 -7.83 26.06 -1.46
C ILE A 405 -6.87 25.65 -0.33
N ALA A 406 -5.62 25.32 -0.67
CA ALA A 406 -4.61 24.92 0.31
C ALA A 406 -4.32 26.01 1.35
N ARG A 407 -4.38 27.30 0.97
CA ARG A 407 -4.24 28.42 1.92
C ARG A 407 -5.35 28.46 2.97
N LYS A 408 -6.58 28.05 2.63
CA LYS A 408 -7.68 28.02 3.60
C LYS A 408 -7.39 27.00 4.71
N ILE A 409 -6.90 25.83 4.32
CA ILE A 409 -6.43 24.76 5.23
C ILE A 409 -5.25 25.26 6.07
N ALA A 410 -4.27 25.91 5.44
CA ALA A 410 -3.05 26.33 6.12
C ALA A 410 -3.24 27.49 7.12
N CYS A 411 -4.27 28.31 6.95
CA CYS A 411 -4.55 29.45 7.83
C CYS A 411 -5.39 29.06 9.08
N SER A 412 -6.16 27.97 9.00
CA SER A 412 -7.02 27.49 10.08
C SER A 412 -6.27 26.71 11.16
N ASP A 413 -5.08 26.18 10.88
CA ASP A 413 -4.39 25.27 11.80
C ASP A 413 -3.00 25.74 12.22
N ASP A 414 -2.71 25.72 13.53
CA ASP A 414 -1.44 26.21 14.10
C ASP A 414 -0.23 25.39 13.61
N VAL A 415 -0.43 24.11 13.29
CA VAL A 415 0.63 23.26 12.75
C VAL A 415 1.01 23.67 11.33
N LEU A 416 0.01 24.01 10.51
CA LEU A 416 0.25 24.51 9.16
C LEU A 416 0.74 25.97 9.16
N ARG A 417 0.49 26.75 10.22
CA ARG A 417 1.15 28.04 10.43
C ARG A 417 2.64 27.90 10.65
N ARG A 418 3.09 26.88 11.40
CA ARG A 418 4.52 26.56 11.51
C ARG A 418 5.11 26.22 10.14
N ILE A 419 4.38 25.44 9.33
CA ILE A 419 4.76 25.13 7.94
C ILE A 419 4.71 26.37 7.02
N LYS A 420 3.79 27.29 7.24
CA LYS A 420 3.66 28.56 6.49
C LYS A 420 4.84 29.50 6.75
N MET A 421 5.34 29.55 7.98
CA MET A 421 6.58 30.27 8.31
C MET A 421 7.77 29.76 7.49
N VAL A 422 7.79 28.46 7.14
CA VAL A 422 8.86 27.87 6.31
C VAL A 422 8.83 28.43 4.90
N LYS A 423 7.65 28.59 4.30
CA LYS A 423 7.52 29.15 2.94
C LYS A 423 7.88 30.63 2.85
N GLU A 424 7.61 31.40 3.89
CA GLU A 424 8.02 32.82 3.96
C GLU A 424 9.55 32.99 4.15
N ASN A 425 10.23 31.94 4.62
CA ASN A 425 11.68 31.92 4.86
C ASN A 425 12.49 31.05 3.88
N CYS A 426 11.85 30.38 2.92
CA CYS A 426 12.50 29.62 1.86
C CYS A 426 12.53 30.44 0.55
N PRO A 427 13.72 30.82 0.04
CA PRO A 427 13.87 31.71 -1.11
C PRO A 427 13.35 31.16 -2.45
#